data_AF-A0A1A2Z9N7-F1
#
_entry.id   AF-A0A1A2Z9N7-F1
#
_cell.length_a   1.000
_cell.length_b   1.000
_cell.length_c   1.000
_cell.angle_alpha   90.00
_cell.angle_beta   90.00
_cell.angle_gamma   90.00
#
_symmetry.space_group_name_H-M   'P 1'
#
loop_
_entity.id
_entity.type
_entity.pdbx_description
1 polymer ?
#
loop_
_entity_poly.entity_id
_entity_poly.type
_entity_poly.pdbx_seq_one_letter_code
_entity_poly.pdbx_strand_id
1 'polypeptide(L)'
;MAANELDVRRLRKPDKHPRIFATYAALQVGESFVLVNNHDPKHLHDEFEADYPGGYDWEYLDKGPTVWRIRIGKLIDTPRPVRHLGHLELALEPLESSARQEI
;
A
#
# COMPACT_ATOMS: atom_id res chain seq x y z
N MET A 1 16.19 15.75 -13.87
CA MET A 1 16.07 15.12 -12.53
C MET A 1 16.09 13.63 -12.76
N ALA A 2 17.00 12.90 -12.11
CA ALA A 2 17.19 11.47 -12.36
C ALA A 2 15.91 10.73 -11.94
N ALA A 3 15.23 10.11 -12.89
CA ALA A 3 14.16 9.19 -12.58
C ALA A 3 14.77 8.00 -11.84
N ASN A 4 14.50 7.86 -10.55
CA ASN A 4 14.87 6.67 -9.79
C ASN A 4 14.14 5.49 -10.43
N GLU A 5 14.80 4.69 -11.25
CA GLU A 5 14.19 3.56 -11.96
C GLU A 5 14.45 2.26 -11.20
N LEU A 6 13.38 1.55 -10.83
CA LEU A 6 13.43 0.24 -10.21
C LEU A 6 13.03 -0.84 -11.22
N ASP A 7 14.02 -1.51 -11.79
CA ASP A 7 13.80 -2.64 -12.70
C ASP A 7 13.64 -3.95 -11.91
N VAL A 8 12.41 -4.45 -11.84
CA VAL A 8 12.07 -5.71 -11.17
C VAL A 8 11.98 -6.90 -12.11
N ARG A 9 12.28 -6.73 -13.40
CA ARG A 9 12.23 -7.83 -14.40
C ARG A 9 13.24 -8.92 -14.10
N ARG A 10 14.36 -8.56 -13.45
CA ARG A 10 15.43 -9.50 -13.05
C ARG A 10 15.22 -10.12 -11.67
N LEU A 11 14.26 -9.60 -10.89
CA LEU A 11 13.95 -10.12 -9.56
C LEU A 11 12.99 -11.31 -9.65
N ARG A 12 13.12 -12.26 -8.71
CA ARG A 12 12.18 -13.37 -8.60
C ARG A 12 10.83 -12.81 -8.15
N LYS A 13 9.73 -13.42 -8.60
CA LYS A 13 8.35 -13.03 -8.23
C LYS A 13 8.17 -12.68 -6.74
N PRO A 14 8.59 -13.51 -5.77
CA PRO A 14 8.39 -13.20 -4.35
C PRO A 14 9.20 -11.99 -3.86
N ASP A 15 10.32 -11.66 -4.52
CA ASP A 15 11.21 -10.57 -4.11
C ASP A 15 10.78 -9.21 -4.67
N LYS A 16 9.91 -9.19 -5.69
CA LYS A 16 9.47 -7.95 -6.35
C LYS A 16 8.70 -7.05 -5.39
N HIS A 17 7.64 -7.58 -4.79
CA HIS A 17 6.76 -6.83 -3.89
C HIS A 17 7.55 -6.20 -2.72
N PRO A 18 8.30 -6.97 -1.90
CA PRO A 18 9.00 -6.39 -0.75
C PRO A 18 10.05 -5.35 -1.18
N ARG A 19 10.72 -5.54 -2.32
CA ARG A 19 11.66 -4.53 -2.85
C ARG A 19 10.95 -3.24 -3.20
N ILE A 20 9.82 -3.31 -3.92
CA ILE A 20 9.06 -2.13 -4.35
C ILE A 20 8.52 -1.36 -3.15
N PHE A 21 7.91 -2.06 -2.18
CA PHE A 21 7.42 -1.44 -0.96
C PHE A 21 8.55 -0.84 -0.11
N ALA A 22 9.71 -1.49 -0.03
CA ALA A 22 10.88 -0.93 0.65
C ALA A 22 11.39 0.33 -0.04
N THR A 23 11.48 0.33 -1.37
CA THR A 23 11.84 1.51 -2.15
C THR A 23 10.86 2.65 -1.92
N TYR A 24 9.55 2.38 -2.00
CA TYR A 24 8.52 3.38 -1.74
C TYR A 24 8.57 3.94 -0.32
N ALA A 25 8.73 3.08 0.70
CA ALA A 25 8.81 3.49 2.09
C ALA A 25 10.04 4.37 2.39
N ALA A 26 11.11 4.22 1.61
CA ALA A 26 12.31 5.04 1.73
C ALA A 26 12.20 6.41 1.03
N LEU A 27 11.17 6.65 0.21
CA LEU A 27 10.97 7.93 -0.47
C LEU A 27 10.54 9.01 0.51
N GLN A 28 11.03 10.22 0.25
CA GLN A 28 10.50 11.43 0.88
C GLN A 28 9.20 11.87 0.20
N VAL A 29 8.38 12.64 0.91
CA VAL A 29 7.18 13.25 0.35
C VAL A 29 7.58 14.17 -0.81
N GLY A 30 6.93 14.00 -1.96
CA GLY A 30 7.25 14.69 -3.22
C GLY A 30 8.24 13.94 -4.11
N GLU A 31 8.86 12.86 -3.62
CA GLU A 31 9.70 12.01 -4.47
C GLU A 31 8.90 10.96 -5.22
N SER A 32 9.47 10.49 -6.33
CA SER A 32 8.87 9.45 -7.17
C SER A 32 9.94 8.56 -7.80
N PHE A 33 9.54 7.33 -8.12
CA PHE A 33 10.38 6.37 -8.82
C PHE A 33 9.58 5.68 -9.94
N VAL A 34 10.27 5.15 -10.94
CA VAL A 34 9.69 4.43 -12.07
C VAL A 34 9.90 2.94 -11.87
N LEU A 35 8.82 2.21 -11.61
CA LEU A 35 8.78 0.76 -11.62
C LEU A 35 8.78 0.23 -13.05
N VAL A 36 9.74 -0.64 -13.38
CA VAL A 36 9.80 -1.34 -14.67
C VAL A 36 9.50 -2.83 -14.45
N ASN A 37 8.37 -3.29 -14.98
CA ASN A 37 7.91 -4.66 -14.86
C ASN A 37 7.65 -5.30 -16.24
N ASN A 38 7.64 -6.63 -16.28
CA ASN A 38 7.36 -7.40 -17.49
C ASN A 38 5.87 -7.75 -17.67
N HIS A 39 5.01 -7.32 -16.74
CA HIS A 39 3.57 -7.53 -16.77
C HIS A 39 2.86 -6.38 -16.03
N ASP A 40 1.55 -6.31 -16.21
CA ASP A 40 0.68 -5.35 -15.53
C ASP A 40 0.67 -5.58 -14.00
N PRO A 41 1.10 -4.60 -13.19
CA PRO A 41 1.19 -4.74 -11.73
C PRO A 41 -0.13 -4.41 -11.03
N LYS A 42 -1.26 -4.94 -11.50
CA LYS A 42 -2.59 -4.71 -10.89
C LYS A 42 -2.64 -5.05 -9.40
N HIS A 43 -2.20 -6.26 -9.04
CA HIS A 43 -2.21 -6.70 -7.64
C HIS A 43 -1.39 -5.79 -6.74
N LEU A 44 -0.28 -5.24 -7.26
CA LEU A 44 0.54 -4.30 -6.53
C LEU A 44 -0.21 -2.98 -6.30
N HIS A 45 -0.94 -2.48 -7.31
CA HIS A 45 -1.77 -1.29 -7.17
C HIS A 45 -2.85 -1.47 -6.10
N ASP A 46 -3.53 -2.62 -6.08
CA ASP A 46 -4.53 -2.94 -5.05
C ASP A 46 -3.91 -2.97 -3.64
N GLU A 47 -2.70 -3.53 -3.46
CA GLU A 47 -2.00 -3.51 -2.17
C GLU A 47 -1.59 -2.09 -1.76
N PHE A 48 -1.20 -1.23 -2.72
CA PHE A 48 -0.88 0.17 -2.46
C PHE A 48 -2.09 0.98 -2.02
N GLU A 49 -3.25 0.77 -2.66
CA GLU A 49 -4.49 1.42 -2.26
C GLU A 49 -4.92 1.02 -0.85
N ALA A 50 -4.74 -0.26 -0.49
CA ALA A 50 -5.05 -0.77 0.83
C ALA A 50 -4.09 -0.24 1.93
N ASP A 51 -2.78 -0.19 1.66
CA ASP A 51 -1.78 0.21 2.65
C ASP A 51 -1.53 1.74 2.69
N TYR A 52 -1.80 2.49 1.61
CA TYR A 52 -1.54 3.94 1.50
C TYR A 52 -2.70 4.71 0.86
N PRO A 53 -3.94 4.61 1.36
CA PRO A 53 -5.09 5.24 0.73
C PRO A 53 -4.90 6.77 0.59
N GLY A 54 -5.00 7.28 -0.64
CA GLY A 54 -4.82 8.71 -0.95
C GLY A 54 -3.40 9.26 -0.72
N GLY A 55 -2.43 8.40 -0.39
CA GLY A 55 -1.07 8.78 -0.01
C GLY A 55 -0.01 8.69 -1.10
N TYR A 56 -0.36 8.07 -2.24
CA TYR A 56 0.55 7.79 -3.34
C TYR A 56 -0.01 8.34 -4.65
N ASP A 57 0.91 8.55 -5.60
CA ASP A 57 0.61 8.83 -7.00
C ASP A 57 0.93 7.59 -7.82
N TRP A 58 0.09 7.27 -8.81
CA TRP A 58 0.26 6.11 -9.68
C TRP A 58 -0.02 6.47 -11.13
N GLU A 59 1.06 6.64 -11.89
CA GLU A 59 1.01 7.09 -13.27
C GLU A 59 1.61 6.02 -14.19
N TYR A 60 0.83 5.55 -15.16
CA TYR A 60 1.34 4.62 -16.18
C TYR A 60 2.08 5.41 -17.25
N LEU A 61 3.41 5.24 -17.31
CA LEU A 61 4.27 5.81 -18.34
C LEU A 61 4.29 4.94 -19.61
N ASP A 62 4.25 3.62 -19.45
CA ASP A 62 4.27 2.66 -20.56
C ASP A 62 3.43 1.43 -20.18
N LYS A 63 2.57 0.98 -21.11
CA LYS A 63 1.56 -0.06 -20.86
C LYS A 63 1.79 -1.33 -21.70
N GLY A 64 3.05 -1.66 -22.00
CA GLY A 64 3.39 -2.90 -22.70
C GLY A 64 2.79 -2.98 -24.12
N PRO A 65 2.99 -4.12 -24.82
CA PRO A 65 3.04 -5.49 -24.30
C PRO A 65 4.41 -5.98 -23.80
N THR A 66 5.49 -5.27 -24.11
CA THR A 66 6.87 -5.74 -23.82
C THR A 66 7.38 -5.30 -22.46
N VAL A 67 7.04 -4.08 -22.03
CA VAL A 67 7.50 -3.48 -20.78
C VAL A 67 6.39 -2.61 -20.21
N TRP A 68 6.17 -2.71 -18.90
CA TRP A 68 5.27 -1.85 -18.16
C TRP A 68 6.09 -0.91 -17.31
N ARG A 69 5.93 0.41 -17.52
CA ARG A 69 6.60 1.47 -16.75
C ARG A 69 5.55 2.24 -15.97
N ILE A 70 5.66 2.23 -14.65
CA ILE A 70 4.73 2.90 -13.76
C ILE A 70 5.54 3.86 -12.89
N ARG A 71 5.19 5.14 -12.89
CA ARG A 71 5.71 6.10 -11.94
C ARG A 71 4.88 6.05 -10.68
N ILE A 72 5.55 5.81 -9.56
CA ILE A 72 4.96 5.77 -8.23
C ILE A 72 5.56 6.93 -7.44
N GLY A 73 4.71 7.84 -6.99
CA GLY A 73 5.10 9.00 -6.18
C GLY A 73 4.56 8.92 -4.76
N LYS A 74 5.28 9.48 -3.79
CA LYS A 74 4.79 9.64 -2.42
C LYS A 74 4.23 11.05 -2.25
N LEU A 75 2.91 11.19 -2.10
CA LEU A 75 2.23 12.49 -2.07
C LEU A 75 2.14 13.08 -0.67
N ILE A 76 1.93 12.24 0.32
CA ILE A 76 1.85 12.64 1.74
C ILE A 76 2.56 11.61 2.60
N ASP A 77 3.05 12.05 3.76
CA ASP A 77 3.57 11.12 4.77
C ASP A 77 2.38 10.50 5.49
N THR A 78 1.71 9.55 4.84
CA THR A 78 0.70 8.75 5.52
C THR A 78 1.46 7.72 6.36
N PRO A 79 1.38 7.75 7.70
CA PRO A 79 1.91 6.67 8.51
C PRO A 79 1.18 5.39 8.10
N ARG A 80 1.96 4.34 7.79
CA ARG A 80 1.45 3.03 7.39
C ARG A 80 0.37 2.61 8.40
N PRO A 81 -0.89 2.37 7.99
CA PRO A 81 -1.88 1.80 8.89
C PRO A 81 -1.32 0.44 9.31
N VAL A 82 -1.13 0.27 10.62
CA VAL A 82 -0.76 -1.02 11.17
C VAL A 82 -1.80 -2.02 10.70
N ARG A 83 -1.39 -3.01 9.90
CA ARG A 83 -2.25 -4.17 9.63
C ARG A 83 -2.62 -4.77 10.97
N HIS A 84 -3.83 -4.49 11.46
CA HIS A 84 -4.42 -5.21 12.57
C HIS A 84 -4.63 -6.66 12.11
N LEU A 85 -3.65 -7.51 12.40
CA LEU A 85 -3.81 -8.94 12.34
C LEU A 85 -4.70 -9.35 13.54
N GLY A 86 -6.02 -9.33 13.31
CA GLY A 86 -7.10 -10.04 14.01
C GLY A 86 -7.10 -10.14 15.53
N HIS A 87 -8.07 -9.48 16.17
CA HIS A 87 -9.06 -10.16 17.04
C HIS A 87 -10.28 -9.25 17.24
N LEU A 88 -11.41 -9.61 16.62
CA LEU A 88 -12.72 -9.12 17.03
C LEU A 88 -13.19 -10.04 18.16
N GLU A 89 -13.36 -9.52 19.37
CA GLU A 89 -14.51 -9.89 20.20
C GLU A 89 -14.84 -8.72 21.13
N LEU A 90 -16.07 -8.23 20.97
CA LEU A 90 -16.77 -7.31 21.85
C LEU A 90 -16.80 -7.85 23.29
N ALA A 91 -16.39 -7.01 24.24
CA ALA A 91 -16.97 -7.01 25.58
C ALA A 91 -16.81 -5.62 26.20
N LEU A 92 -17.49 -4.63 25.62
CA LEU A 92 -17.84 -3.41 26.34
C LEU A 92 -19.24 -3.61 26.89
N GLU A 93 -19.35 -4.20 28.08
CA GLU A 93 -20.54 -4.08 28.91
C GLU A 93 -20.10 -3.53 30.28
N PRO A 94 -20.00 -2.21 30.47
CA PRO A 94 -20.05 -1.63 31.80
C PRO A 94 -21.52 -1.51 32.25
N LEU A 95 -21.84 -2.37 33.22
CA LEU A 95 -22.85 -2.26 34.29
C LEU A 95 -23.49 -0.86 34.47
N GLU A 96 -24.83 -0.78 34.48
CA GLU A 96 -25.65 -0.42 35.66
C GLU A 96 -27.13 -0.06 35.33
N SER A 97 -28.04 -0.76 36.03
CA SER A 97 -29.27 -0.27 36.67
C SER A 97 -30.47 0.24 35.84
N SER A 98 -31.64 -0.41 36.00
CA SER A 98 -32.70 0.09 36.91
C SER A 98 -34.06 -0.65 36.75
N ALA A 99 -34.52 -1.25 37.86
CA ALA A 99 -35.90 -1.33 38.37
C ALA A 99 -37.06 -1.91 37.52
N ARG A 100 -37.66 -3.02 38.01
CA ARG A 100 -39.07 -3.17 38.48
C ARG A 100 -39.65 -4.59 38.24
N GLN A 101 -40.05 -5.26 39.32
CA GLN A 101 -41.38 -5.89 39.58
C GLN A 101 -41.24 -6.82 40.80
N GLU A 102 -41.83 -6.55 41.96
CA GLU A 102 -43.25 -6.77 42.32
C GLU A 102 -43.64 -8.26 42.26
N ILE A 103 -43.55 -8.95 43.41
CA ILE A 103 -44.59 -9.80 44.03
C ILE A 103 -44.18 -10.20 45.45
#